data_AF-A0A956DS62-F1
#
_entry.id   AF-A0A956DS62-F1
#
_cell.length_a   1.000
_cell.length_b   1.000
_cell.length_c   1.000
_cell.angle_alpha   90.00
_cell.angle_beta   90.00
_cell.angle_gamma   90.00
#
_symmetry.space_group_name_H-M   'P 1'
#
loop_
_entity.id
_entity.type
_entity.pdbx_description
1 polymer ?
#
loop_
_entity_poly.entity_id
_entity_poly.type
_entity_poly.pdbx_seq_one_letter_code
_entity_poly.pdbx_strand_id
1 'polypeptide(L)'
;MTPEEALAVFLRELDAEFPGFRLVDKEHDPLSRAIDRALRILTLGGQDRYLSHYHTVIGHRLYVPRSWAETPAVQKLITLRHERVHLRQRRRLTFLGLALIYLLLPFPVGLAYGRARLEWEAYTETLRATLELEGEEALRDPGLRERIVTQFTGPAYLWMWPFRRQVEAWYDAELQRLLSS
;
A
#
# COMPACT_ATOMS: atom_id res chain seq x y z
N MET A 1 -18.40 -19.20 -3.10
CA MET A 1 -16.95 -19.21 -2.87
C MET A 1 -16.72 -18.50 -1.56
N THR A 2 -16.04 -19.12 -0.60
CA THR A 2 -15.72 -18.48 0.69
C THR A 2 -14.61 -17.44 0.51
N PRO A 3 -14.45 -16.48 1.43
CA PRO A 3 -13.32 -15.55 1.40
C PRO A 3 -11.95 -16.23 1.37
N GLU A 4 -11.80 -17.37 2.03
CA GLU A 4 -10.58 -18.18 2.05
C GLU A 4 -10.29 -18.81 0.70
N GLU A 5 -11.31 -19.35 0.03
CA GLU A 5 -11.21 -19.88 -1.33
C GLU A 5 -10.85 -18.77 -2.32
N ALA A 6 -11.49 -17.61 -2.22
CA ALA A 6 -11.20 -16.45 -3.05
C ALA A 6 -9.76 -15.96 -2.86
N LEU A 7 -9.27 -15.92 -1.61
CA LEU A 7 -7.88 -15.61 -1.29
C LEU A 7 -6.90 -16.62 -1.91
N ALA A 8 -7.18 -17.91 -1.80
CA ALA A 8 -6.34 -18.96 -2.37
C ALA A 8 -6.28 -18.89 -3.91
N VAL A 9 -7.41 -18.59 -4.56
CA VAL A 9 -7.47 -18.33 -6.01
C VAL A 9 -6.62 -17.11 -6.37
N PHE A 10 -6.82 -16.00 -5.66
CA PHE A 10 -6.12 -14.76 -5.93
C PHE A 10 -4.60 -14.87 -5.76
N LEU A 11 -4.13 -15.63 -4.76
CA LEU A 11 -2.70 -15.90 -4.59
C LEU A 11 -2.11 -16.68 -5.75
N ARG A 12 -2.84 -17.63 -6.34
CA ARG A 12 -2.40 -18.34 -7.55
C ARG A 12 -2.38 -17.42 -8.77
N GLU A 13 -3.36 -16.54 -8.91
CA GLU A 13 -3.37 -15.53 -9.97
C GLU A 13 -2.18 -14.58 -9.83
N LEU A 14 -1.85 -14.16 -8.61
CA LEU A 14 -0.67 -13.31 -8.35
C LEU A 14 0.64 -14.02 -8.69
N ASP A 15 0.79 -15.30 -8.32
CA ASP A 15 1.98 -16.07 -8.66
C ASP A 15 2.12 -16.30 -10.18
N ALA A 16 1.01 -16.57 -10.86
CA ALA A 16 0.96 -16.71 -12.32
C ALA A 16 1.25 -15.37 -13.03
N GLU A 17 0.65 -14.27 -12.55
CA GLU A 17 0.87 -12.95 -13.12
C GLU A 17 2.30 -12.48 -12.85
N PHE A 18 2.85 -12.74 -11.67
CA PHE A 18 4.20 -12.33 -11.23
C PHE A 18 5.06 -13.53 -10.81
N PRO A 19 5.61 -14.31 -11.76
CA PRO A 19 6.46 -15.44 -11.45
C PRO A 19 7.66 -15.00 -10.59
N GLY A 20 7.73 -15.51 -9.36
CA GLY A 20 8.74 -15.11 -8.37
C GLY A 20 8.22 -14.17 -7.28
N PHE A 21 6.93 -13.80 -7.29
CA PHE A 21 6.30 -13.15 -6.15
C PHE A 21 6.36 -14.07 -4.92
N ARG A 22 6.81 -13.53 -3.79
CA ARG A 22 6.99 -14.27 -2.54
C ARG A 22 6.43 -13.43 -1.39
N LEU A 23 5.51 -14.00 -0.63
CA LEU A 23 5.17 -13.48 0.70
C LEU A 23 6.32 -13.85 1.64
N VAL A 24 6.93 -12.85 2.27
CA VAL A 24 8.04 -13.04 3.20
C VAL A 24 7.65 -12.45 4.55
N ASP A 25 7.81 -13.23 5.61
CA ASP A 25 7.60 -12.73 6.97
C ASP A 25 8.72 -11.75 7.35
N LYS A 26 8.34 -10.53 7.74
CA LYS A 26 9.28 -9.47 8.13
C LYS A 26 10.16 -9.84 9.32
N GLU A 27 9.68 -10.68 10.25
CA GLU A 27 10.43 -11.01 11.47
C GLU A 27 11.73 -11.77 11.16
N HIS A 28 11.76 -12.48 10.03
CA HIS A 28 12.85 -13.38 9.67
C HIS A 28 13.78 -12.84 8.57
N ASP A 29 13.54 -11.62 8.06
CA ASP A 29 14.35 -11.02 6.98
C ASP A 29 15.47 -10.10 7.53
N PRO A 30 16.76 -10.46 7.33
CA PRO A 30 17.89 -9.69 7.86
C PRO A 30 17.99 -8.26 7.29
N LEU A 31 17.57 -8.06 6.04
CA LEU A 31 17.59 -6.78 5.35
C LEU A 31 16.55 -5.82 5.94
N SER A 32 15.34 -6.31 6.22
CA SER A 32 14.27 -5.55 6.87
C SER A 32 14.66 -5.12 8.28
N ARG A 33 15.38 -5.96 9.04
CA ARG A 33 15.94 -5.60 10.35
C ARG A 33 17.10 -4.60 10.26
N ALA A 34 17.83 -4.57 9.15
CA ALA A 34 18.87 -3.57 8.91
C ALA A 34 18.26 -2.21 8.56
N ILE A 35 17.23 -2.20 7.70
CA ILE A 35 16.48 -0.99 7.32
C ILE A 35 15.76 -0.40 8.54
N ASP A 36 15.07 -1.22 9.35
CA ASP A 36 14.43 -0.77 10.61
C ASP A 36 15.41 -0.05 11.54
N ARG A 37 16.61 -0.61 11.72
CA ARG A 37 17.67 0.01 12.53
C ARG A 37 18.18 1.31 11.92
N ALA A 38 18.41 1.33 10.61
CA ALA A 38 18.83 2.54 9.91
C ALA A 38 17.77 3.66 10.02
N LEU A 39 16.48 3.33 9.85
CA LEU A 39 15.38 4.27 9.99
C LEU A 39 15.29 4.79 11.43
N ARG A 40 15.34 3.92 12.45
CA ARG A 40 15.35 4.35 13.86
C ARG A 40 16.52 5.28 14.17
N ILE A 41 17.70 5.01 13.65
CA ILE A 41 18.89 5.85 13.87
C ILE A 41 18.72 7.20 13.17
N LEU A 42 18.32 7.19 11.90
CA LEU A 42 18.19 8.39 11.08
C LEU A 42 17.00 9.28 11.50
N THR A 43 15.93 8.70 12.03
CA THR A 43 14.75 9.43 12.51
C THR A 43 14.76 9.66 14.03
N LEU A 44 15.89 9.43 14.72
CA LEU A 44 16.02 9.55 16.18
C LEU A 44 14.91 8.80 16.96
N GLY A 45 14.53 7.62 16.48
CA GLY A 45 13.48 6.77 17.07
C GLY A 45 12.05 7.06 16.59
N GLY A 46 11.84 8.08 15.76
CA GLY A 46 10.50 8.47 15.27
C GLY A 46 9.80 7.47 14.34
N GLN A 47 10.51 6.48 13.78
CA GLN A 47 9.95 5.46 12.88
C GLN A 47 10.12 4.04 13.44
N ASP A 48 9.48 3.76 14.56
CA ASP A 48 9.56 2.49 15.29
C ASP A 48 8.59 1.39 14.81
N ARG A 49 7.71 1.71 13.85
CA ARG A 49 6.65 0.80 13.35
C ARG A 49 6.94 0.11 12.02
N TYR A 50 8.13 0.33 11.43
CA TYR A 50 8.52 -0.21 10.12
C TYR A 50 8.37 -1.74 10.00
N LEU A 51 8.76 -2.47 11.05
CA LEU A 51 8.63 -3.94 11.10
C LEU A 51 7.22 -4.43 11.47
N SER A 52 6.44 -3.64 12.22
CA SER A 52 5.22 -4.13 12.87
C SER A 52 3.91 -3.75 12.18
N HIS A 53 3.87 -2.66 11.39
CA HIS A 53 2.60 -2.12 10.86
C HIS A 53 2.57 -1.88 9.34
N TYR A 54 3.72 -1.84 8.67
CA TYR A 54 3.76 -1.53 7.25
C TYR A 54 3.90 -2.79 6.42
N HIS A 55 3.19 -2.85 5.30
CA HIS A 55 3.53 -3.76 4.22
C HIS A 55 4.63 -3.11 3.39
N THR A 56 5.62 -3.88 2.97
CA THR A 56 6.69 -3.33 2.11
C THR A 56 6.93 -4.31 0.99
N VAL A 57 6.71 -3.87 -0.24
CA VAL A 57 7.12 -4.64 -1.41
C VAL A 57 8.54 -4.24 -1.79
N ILE A 58 9.50 -5.14 -1.61
CA ILE A 58 10.85 -4.96 -2.15
C ILE A 58 11.08 -6.02 -3.21
N GLY A 59 11.28 -5.60 -4.45
CA GLY A 59 11.48 -6.53 -5.54
C GLY A 59 10.19 -7.26 -5.89
N HIS A 60 10.22 -8.59 -5.78
CA HIS A 60 9.07 -9.48 -5.92
C HIS A 60 8.57 -9.98 -4.56
N ARG A 61 9.06 -9.41 -3.46
CA ARG A 61 8.75 -9.90 -2.11
C ARG A 61 7.79 -8.94 -1.44
N LEU A 62 6.60 -9.42 -1.08
CA LEU A 62 5.70 -8.71 -0.17
C LEU A 62 6.07 -9.11 1.25
N TYR A 63 6.63 -8.17 1.97
CA TYR A 63 6.99 -8.36 3.35
C TYR A 63 5.78 -8.09 4.24
N VAL A 64 5.24 -9.14 4.87
CA VAL A 64 4.05 -9.08 5.72
C VAL A 64 4.40 -9.10 7.21
N PRO A 65 3.67 -8.37 8.07
CA PRO A 65 3.83 -8.42 9.51
C PRO A 65 3.25 -9.72 10.09
N ARG A 66 3.65 -10.09 11.31
CA ARG A 66 3.15 -11.27 12.04
C ARG A 66 1.62 -11.34 12.18
N SER A 67 0.97 -10.20 12.30
CA SER A 67 -0.50 -10.07 12.34
C SER A 67 -1.18 -10.56 11.06
N TRP A 68 -0.44 -10.78 9.97
CA TRP A 68 -0.96 -11.32 8.74
C TRP A 68 -1.58 -12.71 8.90
N ALA A 69 -1.06 -13.57 9.79
CA ALA A 69 -1.66 -14.88 10.01
C ALA A 69 -3.11 -14.76 10.48
N GLU A 70 -3.35 -13.85 11.42
CA GLU A 70 -4.61 -13.61 12.14
C GLU A 70 -5.57 -12.65 11.41
N THR A 71 -5.07 -11.94 10.39
CA THR A 71 -5.89 -11.01 9.60
C THR A 71 -7.03 -11.77 8.89
N PRO A 72 -8.27 -11.23 8.82
CA PRO A 72 -9.35 -11.86 8.06
C PRO A 72 -9.03 -11.99 6.57
N ALA A 73 -9.53 -13.04 5.91
CA ALA A 73 -9.24 -13.30 4.49
C ALA A 73 -9.68 -12.14 3.55
N VAL A 74 -10.79 -11.48 3.86
CA VAL A 74 -11.27 -10.28 3.11
C VAL A 74 -10.25 -9.15 3.18
N GLN A 75 -9.71 -8.85 4.37
CA GLN A 75 -8.69 -7.82 4.52
C GLN A 75 -7.39 -8.18 3.81
N LYS A 76 -6.99 -9.47 3.83
CA LYS A 76 -5.84 -9.93 3.04
C LYS A 76 -6.07 -9.71 1.55
N LEU A 77 -7.27 -10.01 1.05
CA LEU A 77 -7.62 -9.80 -0.36
C LEU A 77 -7.53 -8.32 -0.75
N ILE A 78 -8.11 -7.42 0.05
CA ILE A 78 -8.05 -5.97 -0.19
C ILE A 78 -6.60 -5.49 -0.22
N THR A 79 -5.79 -5.89 0.76
CA THR A 79 -4.36 -5.55 0.80
C THR A 79 -3.61 -6.12 -0.39
N LEU A 80 -3.79 -7.39 -0.74
CA LEU A 80 -3.08 -7.98 -1.87
C LEU A 80 -3.48 -7.36 -3.22
N ARG A 81 -4.74 -6.95 -3.38
CA ARG A 81 -5.20 -6.21 -4.57
C ARG A 81 -4.52 -4.84 -4.67
N HIS A 82 -4.39 -4.13 -3.55
CA HIS A 82 -3.61 -2.89 -3.47
C HIS A 82 -2.14 -3.13 -3.89
N GLU A 83 -1.48 -4.12 -3.29
CA GLU A 83 -0.07 -4.44 -3.59
C GLU A 83 0.15 -4.89 -5.05
N ARG A 84 -0.84 -5.57 -5.65
CA ARG A 84 -0.82 -5.93 -7.07
C ARG A 84 -0.67 -4.69 -7.97
N VAL A 85 -1.28 -3.57 -7.61
CA VAL A 85 -1.14 -2.31 -8.36
C VAL A 85 0.31 -1.85 -8.35
N HIS A 86 1.00 -1.88 -7.22
CA HIS A 86 2.42 -1.52 -7.14
C HIS A 86 3.31 -2.46 -7.97
N LEU A 87 3.01 -3.76 -7.98
CA LEU A 87 3.73 -4.72 -8.84
C LEU A 87 3.57 -4.38 -10.33
N ARG A 88 2.35 -4.01 -10.77
CA ARG A 88 2.08 -3.54 -12.14
C ARG A 88 2.77 -2.22 -12.44
N GLN A 89 2.73 -1.26 -11.53
CA GLN A 89 3.42 0.03 -11.65
C GLN A 89 4.93 -0.17 -11.82
N ARG A 90 5.53 -1.09 -11.05
CA ARG A 90 6.95 -1.42 -11.15
C ARG A 90 7.31 -2.04 -12.50
N ARG A 91 6.48 -2.96 -13.03
CA ARG A 91 6.64 -3.49 -14.39
C ARG A 91 6.56 -2.38 -15.45
N ARG A 92 5.65 -1.42 -15.27
CA ARG A 92 5.45 -0.26 -16.17
C ARG A 92 6.60 0.74 -16.13
N LEU A 93 7.12 1.07 -14.94
CA LEU A 93 8.05 2.19 -14.74
C LEU A 93 9.53 1.80 -14.84
N THR A 94 9.86 0.50 -14.84
CA THR A 94 11.24 -0.04 -14.79
C THR A 94 12.06 0.43 -13.58
N PHE A 95 13.23 -0.14 -13.35
CA PHE A 95 14.09 0.25 -12.21
C PHE A 95 14.49 1.73 -12.24
N LEU A 96 14.73 2.29 -13.43
CA LEU A 96 15.14 3.68 -13.60
C LEU A 96 14.02 4.67 -13.27
N GLY A 97 12.78 4.39 -13.68
CA GLY A 97 11.63 5.23 -13.32
C GLY A 97 11.35 5.18 -11.81
N LEU A 98 11.47 3.99 -11.21
CA LEU A 98 11.34 3.84 -9.76
C LEU A 98 12.46 4.59 -9.01
N ALA A 99 13.70 4.47 -9.45
CA ALA A 99 14.83 5.16 -8.85
C ALA A 99 14.71 6.68 -8.97
N LEU A 100 14.22 7.21 -10.11
CA LEU A 100 13.97 8.64 -10.26
C LEU A 100 12.91 9.16 -9.29
N ILE A 101 11.88 8.35 -9.03
CA ILE A 101 10.77 8.68 -8.12
C ILE A 101 11.18 8.54 -6.64
N TYR A 102 12.04 7.57 -6.29
CA TYR A 102 12.38 7.24 -4.90
C TYR A 102 13.76 7.74 -4.41
N LEU A 103 14.77 7.89 -5.28
CA LEU A 103 16.16 8.17 -4.87
C LEU A 103 16.50 9.66 -4.80
N LEU A 104 15.71 10.54 -5.43
CA LEU A 104 15.95 11.99 -5.42
C LEU A 104 15.21 12.68 -4.27
N LEU A 105 15.70 12.49 -3.04
CA LEU A 105 15.44 13.40 -1.91
C LEU A 105 16.71 14.28 -1.76
N PRO A 106 16.66 15.62 -1.93
CA PRO A 106 15.62 16.52 -1.46
C PRO A 106 15.13 17.50 -2.56
N PHE A 107 14.02 17.21 -3.23
CA PHE A 107 13.33 18.23 -4.03
C PHE A 107 11.84 18.27 -3.65
N PRO A 108 11.33 19.42 -3.17
CA PRO A 108 10.00 19.49 -2.60
C PRO A 108 8.94 19.57 -3.72
N VAL A 109 7.83 18.87 -3.52
CA VAL A 109 6.57 18.93 -4.30
C VAL A 109 6.52 18.11 -5.60
N GLY A 110 7.41 18.28 -6.59
CA GLY A 110 7.22 17.67 -7.92
C GLY A 110 7.17 16.13 -7.94
N LEU A 111 8.20 15.47 -7.38
CA LEU A 111 8.28 14.01 -7.32
C LEU A 111 7.40 13.39 -6.22
N ALA A 112 7.08 14.19 -5.19
CA ALA A 112 6.12 13.84 -4.14
C ALA A 112 4.71 13.63 -4.73
N TYR A 113 4.31 14.45 -5.70
CA TYR A 113 3.07 14.27 -6.46
C TYR A 113 3.09 12.98 -7.28
N GLY A 114 4.22 12.66 -7.93
CA GLY A 114 4.38 11.40 -8.67
C GLY A 114 4.18 10.17 -7.77
N ARG A 115 4.78 10.17 -6.58
CA ARG A 115 4.55 9.13 -5.56
C ARG A 115 3.08 9.08 -5.11
N ALA A 116 2.50 10.23 -4.78
CA ALA A 116 1.10 10.32 -4.37
C ALA A 116 0.14 9.80 -5.44
N ARG A 117 0.41 10.04 -6.74
CA ARG A 117 -0.42 9.52 -7.82
C ARG A 117 -0.35 8.00 -7.96
N LEU A 118 0.83 7.40 -7.76
CA LEU A 118 0.98 5.94 -7.76
C LEU A 118 0.22 5.33 -6.59
N GLU A 119 0.30 5.94 -5.41
CA GLU A 119 -0.46 5.52 -4.24
C GLU A 119 -1.97 5.72 -4.42
N TRP A 120 -2.42 6.81 -5.06
CA TRP A 120 -3.84 6.98 -5.42
C TRP A 120 -4.33 5.86 -6.33
N GLU A 121 -3.56 5.44 -7.33
CA GLU A 121 -3.92 4.31 -8.19
C GLU A 121 -4.12 3.01 -7.37
N ALA A 122 -3.26 2.77 -6.36
CA ALA A 122 -3.37 1.62 -5.49
C ALA A 122 -4.56 1.71 -4.51
N TYR A 123 -4.79 2.88 -3.91
CA TYR A 123 -5.95 3.10 -3.04
C TYR A 123 -7.28 3.15 -3.79
N THR A 124 -7.32 3.52 -5.08
CA THR A 124 -8.49 3.33 -5.92
C THR A 124 -8.89 1.85 -5.99
N GLU A 125 -7.92 0.95 -6.15
CA GLU A 125 -8.19 -0.50 -6.10
C GLU A 125 -8.61 -0.95 -4.69
N THR A 126 -8.07 -0.36 -3.62
CA THR A 126 -8.55 -0.58 -2.24
C THR A 126 -10.02 -0.22 -2.11
N LEU A 127 -10.43 0.98 -2.54
CA LEU A 127 -11.83 1.42 -2.47
C LEU A 127 -12.75 0.51 -3.28
N ARG A 128 -12.34 0.12 -4.50
CA ARG A 128 -13.08 -0.85 -5.31
C ARG A 128 -13.20 -2.20 -4.60
N ALA A 129 -12.11 -2.74 -4.06
CA ALA A 129 -12.11 -4.03 -3.37
C ALA A 129 -12.95 -4.00 -2.08
N THR A 130 -12.93 -2.89 -1.35
CA THR A 130 -13.80 -2.67 -0.18
C THR A 130 -15.27 -2.66 -0.59
N LEU A 131 -15.63 -1.95 -1.66
CA LEU A 131 -17.01 -1.98 -2.18
C LEU A 131 -17.45 -3.40 -2.56
N GLU A 132 -16.60 -4.13 -3.28
CA GLU A 132 -16.92 -5.48 -3.76
C GLU A 132 -17.01 -6.53 -2.64
N LEU A 133 -16.16 -6.43 -1.61
CA LEU A 133 -16.01 -7.49 -0.61
C LEU A 133 -16.65 -7.18 0.74
N GLU A 134 -16.75 -5.91 1.11
CA GLU A 134 -17.31 -5.45 2.40
C GLU A 134 -18.58 -4.61 2.24
N GLY A 135 -18.87 -4.16 1.01
CA GLY A 135 -20.09 -3.45 0.66
C GLY A 135 -20.01 -1.92 0.83
N GLU A 136 -21.11 -1.25 0.49
CA GLU A 136 -21.21 0.20 0.47
C GLU A 136 -21.07 0.84 1.86
N GLU A 137 -21.56 0.18 2.92
CA GLU A 137 -21.46 0.69 4.29
C GLU A 137 -19.99 0.82 4.73
N ALA A 138 -19.17 -0.21 4.47
CA ALA A 138 -17.74 -0.19 4.76
C ALA A 138 -17.01 0.87 3.92
N LEU A 139 -17.41 1.06 2.66
CA LEU A 139 -16.81 2.08 1.79
C LEU A 139 -17.08 3.51 2.28
N ARG A 140 -18.28 3.75 2.83
CA ARG A 140 -18.69 5.07 3.37
C ARG A 140 -18.20 5.33 4.79
N ASP A 141 -17.51 4.37 5.43
CA ASP A 141 -16.98 4.54 6.78
C ASP A 141 -16.02 5.76 6.86
N PRO A 142 -16.30 6.75 7.72
CA PRO A 142 -15.39 7.86 7.97
C PRO A 142 -14.01 7.41 8.49
N GLY A 143 -13.95 6.26 9.18
CA GLY A 143 -12.70 5.68 9.66
C GLY A 143 -11.77 5.24 8.52
N LEU A 144 -12.32 4.61 7.48
CA LEU A 144 -11.59 4.27 6.25
C LEU A 144 -11.01 5.53 5.58
N ARG A 145 -11.82 6.58 5.44
CA ARG A 145 -11.39 7.86 4.86
C ARG A 145 -10.24 8.48 5.64
N GLU A 146 -10.36 8.62 6.97
CA GLU A 146 -9.32 9.22 7.80
C GLU A 146 -8.02 8.42 7.74
N ARG A 147 -8.12 7.09 7.78
CA ARG A 147 -6.97 6.20 7.68
C ARG A 147 -6.24 6.39 6.36
N ILE A 148 -6.96 6.41 5.23
CA ILE A 148 -6.35 6.59 3.91
C ILE A 148 -5.71 7.97 3.82
N VAL A 149 -6.42 9.04 4.16
CA VAL A 149 -5.90 10.42 4.10
C VAL A 149 -4.64 10.58 4.94
N THR A 150 -4.62 10.01 6.15
CA THR A 150 -3.46 10.06 7.05
C THR A 150 -2.22 9.37 6.48
N GLN A 151 -2.37 8.34 5.65
CA GLN A 151 -1.23 7.68 5.00
C GLN A 151 -0.50 8.63 4.03
N PHE A 152 -1.22 9.55 3.39
CA PHE A 152 -0.61 10.55 2.51
C PHE A 152 -0.04 11.75 3.29
N THR A 153 -0.79 12.25 4.26
CA THR A 153 -0.48 13.52 4.94
C THR A 153 0.38 13.34 6.19
N GLY A 154 0.49 12.12 6.69
CA GLY A 154 1.17 11.80 7.95
C GLY A 154 2.67 11.59 7.81
N PRO A 155 3.39 11.54 8.94
CA PRO A 155 4.83 11.32 8.97
C PRO A 155 5.23 9.90 8.54
N ALA A 156 4.27 8.95 8.51
CA ALA A 156 4.45 7.55 8.15
C ALA A 156 5.21 7.34 6.83
N TYR A 157 4.96 8.22 5.86
CA TYR A 157 5.61 8.24 4.55
C TYR A 157 6.31 9.57 4.26
N LEU A 158 6.91 10.18 5.29
CA LEU A 158 7.62 11.46 5.18
C LEU A 158 6.76 12.59 4.60
N TRP A 159 5.48 12.67 5.01
CA TRP A 159 4.51 13.63 4.44
C TRP A 159 4.47 13.54 2.92
N MET A 160 4.22 12.33 2.42
CA MET A 160 4.23 12.02 0.99
C MET A 160 3.47 13.05 0.15
N TRP A 161 2.30 13.49 0.64
CA TRP A 161 1.58 14.62 0.07
C TRP A 161 0.88 15.40 1.19
N PRO A 162 1.46 16.51 1.69
CA PRO A 162 0.93 17.21 2.86
C PRO A 162 -0.35 18.01 2.57
N PHE A 163 -0.82 18.06 1.32
CA PHE A 163 -2.00 18.80 0.92
C PHE A 163 -3.28 17.98 1.13
N ARG A 164 -3.69 17.85 2.39
CA ARG A 164 -4.87 17.08 2.82
C ARG A 164 -6.12 17.30 1.96
N ARG A 165 -6.48 18.56 1.68
CA ARG A 165 -7.66 18.91 0.86
C ARG A 165 -7.64 18.27 -0.54
N GLN A 166 -6.46 18.10 -1.14
CA GLN A 166 -6.34 17.46 -2.45
C GLN A 166 -6.59 15.96 -2.36
N VAL A 167 -6.10 15.31 -1.29
CA VAL A 167 -6.32 13.87 -1.05
C VAL A 167 -7.79 13.62 -0.74
N GLU A 168 -8.41 14.46 0.08
CA GLU A 168 -9.85 14.38 0.39
C GLU A 168 -10.70 14.58 -0.87
N ALA A 169 -10.40 15.60 -1.69
CA ALA A 169 -11.11 15.83 -2.94
C ALA A 169 -10.97 14.65 -3.93
N TRP A 170 -9.78 14.05 -4.03
CA TRP A 170 -9.57 12.85 -4.82
C TRP A 170 -10.38 11.66 -4.27
N TYR A 171 -10.37 11.44 -2.95
CA TYR A 171 -11.12 10.37 -2.29
C TYR A 171 -12.61 10.50 -2.57
N ASP A 172 -13.16 11.70 -2.37
CA ASP A 172 -14.59 11.97 -2.52
C ASP A 172 -15.03 11.79 -3.99
N ALA A 173 -14.20 12.23 -4.95
CA ALA A 173 -14.47 12.02 -6.37
C ALA A 173 -14.43 10.53 -6.75
N GLU A 174 -13.48 9.77 -6.22
CA GLU A 174 -13.35 8.33 -6.49
C GLU A 174 -14.50 7.53 -5.85
N LEU A 175 -14.90 7.90 -4.63
CA LEU A 175 -16.06 7.34 -3.95
C LEU A 175 -17.34 7.55 -4.79
N GLN A 176 -17.57 8.78 -5.27
CA GLN A 176 -18.71 9.06 -6.14
C GLN A 176 -18.68 8.24 -7.43
N ARG A 177 -17.50 8.11 -8.05
CA ARG A 177 -17.33 7.31 -9.28
C ARG A 177 -17.67 5.84 -9.07
N LEU A 178 -17.23 5.25 -7.96
CA LEU A 178 -17.51 3.84 -7.64
C LEU A 178 -18.98 3.58 -7.32
N LEU A 179 -19.65 4.52 -6.62
CA LEU A 179 -21.06 4.38 -6.25
C LEU A 179 -22.04 4.67 -7.40
N SER A 180 -21.56 5.27 -8.49
CA SER A 180 -22.35 5.59 -9.69
C SER A 180 -22.13 4.64 -10.86
N SER A 181 -21.19 3.69 -10.73
CA SER A 181 -20.89 2.66 -11.73
C SER A 181 -21.74 1.41 -11.49
#